data_AF-A0A4Y2VAE5-F1
#
_entry.id   AF-A0A4Y2VAE5-F1
#
_cell.length_a   1.000
_cell.length_b   1.000
_cell.length_c   1.000
_cell.angle_alpha   90.00
_cell.angle_beta   90.00
_cell.angle_gamma   90.00
#
_symmetry.space_group_name_H-M   'P 1'
#
loop_
_entity.id
_entity.type
_entity.pdbx_description
1 polymer ?
#
loop_
_entity_poly.entity_id
_entity_poly.type
_entity_poly.pdbx_seq_one_letter_code
_entity_poly.pdbx_strand_id
1 'polypeptide(L)'
;MYFIEQRVFLVLEYHRLERSPTVIRCSFQKRFNVPKGPDANTIRKIFSKFERTGSVDDNRVGNVGPRHTVVTPENVAKVSRIVQQNPRNSIRRDWFEAFKYAKNIEKMPTDVSMQNPKSSGHTHKSCATKV
;
A
#
# COMPACT_ATOMS: atom_id res chain seq x y z
N MET A 1 -13.41 -0.54 15.19
CA MET A 1 -12.87 -1.56 14.27
C MET A 1 -13.28 -2.93 14.84
N TYR A 2 -13.82 -3.86 14.04
CA TYR A 2 -14.21 -5.19 14.52
C TYR A 2 -12.98 -6.12 14.60
N PHE A 3 -12.92 -6.97 15.62
CA PHE A 3 -11.90 -8.02 15.71
C PHE A 3 -12.04 -9.03 14.56
N ILE A 4 -10.99 -9.79 14.29
CA ILE A 4 -10.99 -10.79 13.21
C ILE A 4 -12.13 -11.81 13.41
N GLU A 5 -12.30 -12.31 14.63
CA GLU A 5 -13.36 -13.26 14.99
C GLU A 5 -14.76 -12.73 14.70
N GLN A 6 -15.01 -11.45 15.02
CA GLN A 6 -16.27 -10.78 14.75
C GLN A 6 -16.56 -10.67 13.25
N ARG A 7 -15.54 -10.38 12.44
CA ARG A 7 -15.68 -10.29 10.99
C ARG A 7 -15.87 -11.67 10.34
N VAL A 8 -15.16 -12.68 10.83
CA VAL A 8 -15.33 -14.07 10.38
C VAL A 8 -16.75 -14.53 10.65
N PHE A 9 -17.27 -14.25 11.85
CA PHE A 9 -18.66 -14.54 12.18
C PHE A 9 -19.64 -13.87 11.21
N LEU A 10 -19.46 -12.58 10.91
CA LEU A 10 -20.33 -11.86 9.99
C LEU A 10 -20.34 -12.47 8.58
N VAL A 11 -19.18 -12.88 8.06
CA VAL A 11 -19.06 -13.48 6.73
C VAL A 11 -19.74 -14.86 6.69
N LEU A 12 -19.52 -15.69 7.70
CA LEU A 12 -20.15 -17.01 7.80
C LEU A 12 -21.67 -16.90 7.87
N GLU A 13 -22.17 -15.98 8.70
CA GLU A 13 -23.60 -15.82 8.91
C GLU A 13 -24.30 -15.19 7.69
N TYR A 14 -23.59 -14.39 6.90
CA TYR A 14 -24.12 -13.78 5.69
C TYR A 14 -24.54 -14.83 4.63
N HIS A 15 -23.81 -15.93 4.52
CA HIS A 15 -24.19 -17.04 3.64
C HIS A 15 -25.35 -17.88 4.18
N ARG A 16 -25.45 -18.04 5.50
CA ARG A 16 -26.48 -18.87 6.14
C ARG A 16 -27.86 -18.19 6.15
N LEU A 17 -27.90 -16.87 6.24
CA LEU A 17 -29.13 -16.08 6.44
C LEU A 17 -29.56 -15.29 5.19
N GLU A 18 -29.29 -15.84 4.00
CA GLU A 18 -29.71 -15.26 2.71
C GLU A 18 -29.37 -13.77 2.57
N ARG A 19 -28.22 -13.34 3.11
CA ARG A 19 -27.72 -11.96 2.97
C ARG A 19 -28.57 -10.88 3.68
N SER A 20 -29.47 -11.23 4.61
CA SER A 20 -30.28 -10.24 5.35
C SER A 20 -29.47 -9.50 6.44
N PRO A 21 -29.15 -8.19 6.29
CA PRO A 21 -28.29 -7.50 7.24
C PRO A 21 -28.90 -7.35 8.64
N THR A 22 -30.22 -7.25 8.72
CA THR A 22 -30.95 -7.10 9.99
C THR A 22 -30.82 -8.36 10.86
N VAL A 23 -31.03 -9.54 10.25
CA VAL A 23 -30.95 -10.81 10.99
C VAL A 23 -29.52 -11.08 11.45
N ILE A 24 -28.54 -10.79 10.58
CA ILE A 24 -27.11 -10.90 10.90
C ILE A 24 -26.72 -9.95 12.04
N ARG A 25 -27.23 -8.72 12.04
CA ARG A 25 -27.00 -7.77 13.13
C ARG A 25 -27.56 -8.31 14.46
N CYS A 26 -28.77 -8.87 14.44
CA CYS A 26 -29.39 -9.46 15.62
C CYS A 26 -28.62 -10.70 16.14
N SER A 27 -28.16 -11.59 15.25
CA SER A 27 -27.36 -12.75 15.66
C SER A 27 -25.99 -12.34 16.18
N PHE A 28 -25.37 -11.30 15.60
CA PHE A 28 -24.13 -10.71 16.10
C PHE A 28 -24.28 -10.17 17.53
N GLN A 29 -25.34 -9.39 17.79
CA GLN A 29 -25.62 -8.84 19.11
C GLN A 29 -25.80 -9.94 20.15
N LYS A 30 -26.55 -11.00 19.80
CA LYS A 30 -26.77 -12.16 20.67
C LYS A 30 -25.47 -12.92 20.95
N ARG A 31 -24.65 -13.17 19.93
CA ARG A 31 -23.43 -13.98 20.09
C ARG A 31 -22.33 -13.29 20.86
N PHE A 32 -22.14 -11.99 20.64
CA PHE A 32 -21.07 -11.23 21.29
C PHE A 32 -21.56 -10.45 22.53
N ASN A 33 -22.84 -10.59 22.90
CA ASN A 33 -23.48 -9.86 24.00
C ASN A 33 -23.23 -8.33 23.95
N VAL A 34 -23.34 -7.75 22.76
CA VAL A 34 -23.11 -6.32 22.54
C VAL A 34 -24.44 -5.58 22.35
N PRO A 35 -24.62 -4.40 22.96
CA PRO A 35 -25.86 -3.63 22.81
C PRO A 35 -26.06 -3.14 21.38
N LYS A 36 -24.96 -2.85 20.66
CA LYS A 36 -24.99 -2.35 19.28
C LYS A 36 -24.18 -3.28 18.38
N GLY A 37 -24.84 -3.77 17.32
CA GLY A 37 -24.19 -4.50 16.24
C GLY A 37 -23.73 -3.57 15.11
N PRO A 38 -23.02 -4.13 14.10
CA PRO A 38 -22.65 -3.39 12.91
C PRO A 38 -23.87 -2.89 12.14
N ASP A 39 -23.70 -1.71 11.54
CA ASP A 39 -24.67 -1.19 10.59
C ASP A 39 -24.73 -2.05 9.32
N ALA A 40 -25.88 -2.06 8.65
CA ALA A 40 -26.10 -2.80 7.42
C ALA A 40 -25.07 -2.44 6.35
N ASN A 41 -24.65 -1.17 6.26
CA ASN A 41 -23.61 -0.76 5.32
C ASN A 41 -22.25 -1.36 5.68
N THR A 42 -21.93 -1.46 6.97
CA THR A 42 -20.70 -2.11 7.43
C THR A 42 -20.70 -3.60 7.13
N ILE A 43 -21.83 -4.28 7.38
CA ILE A 43 -21.99 -5.71 7.06
C ILE A 43 -21.76 -5.94 5.56
N ARG A 44 -22.41 -5.16 4.69
CA ARG A 44 -22.22 -5.24 3.23
C ARG A 44 -20.78 -4.98 2.82
N LYS A 45 -20.11 -3.96 3.38
CA LYS A 45 -18.71 -3.65 3.05
C LYS A 45 -17.74 -4.78 3.44
N ILE A 46 -17.91 -5.37 4.62
CA ILE A 46 -17.09 -6.51 5.06
C ILE A 46 -17.26 -7.67 4.09
N PHE A 47 -18.49 -7.96 3.70
CA PHE A 47 -18.79 -9.03 2.77
C PHE A 47 -18.26 -8.76 1.35
N SER A 48 -18.53 -7.59 0.76
CA SER A 48 -18.00 -7.24 -0.56
C SER A 48 -16.47 -7.25 -0.61
N LYS A 49 -15.82 -6.90 0.49
CA LYS A 49 -14.36 -7.02 0.61
C LYS A 49 -13.94 -8.50 0.58
N PHE A 50 -14.63 -9.35 1.33
CA PHE A 50 -14.37 -10.78 1.35
C PHE A 50 -14.59 -11.41 -0.04
N GLU A 51 -15.70 -11.14 -0.72
CA GLU A 51 -15.94 -11.63 -2.09
C GLU A 51 -14.83 -11.21 -3.06
N ARG A 52 -14.32 -9.98 -2.93
CA ARG A 52 -13.27 -9.45 -3.79
C ARG A 52 -11.87 -10.02 -3.50
N THR A 53 -11.56 -10.33 -2.25
CA THR A 53 -10.18 -10.63 -1.81
C THR A 53 -9.98 -12.02 -1.24
N GLY A 54 -11.06 -12.76 -0.95
CA GLY A 54 -11.03 -14.02 -0.20
C GLY A 54 -10.58 -13.87 1.25
N SER A 55 -10.29 -12.65 1.73
CA SER A 55 -9.73 -12.39 3.05
C SER A 55 -10.67 -11.56 3.92
N VAL A 56 -10.78 -11.99 5.18
CA VAL A 56 -11.51 -11.28 6.24
C VAL A 56 -10.60 -10.28 6.97
N ASP A 57 -9.28 -10.40 6.79
CA ASP A 57 -8.30 -9.56 7.47
C ASP A 57 -8.32 -8.12 6.94
N ASP A 58 -8.03 -7.16 7.83
CA ASP A 58 -7.88 -5.76 7.47
C ASP A 58 -6.41 -5.37 7.51
N ASN A 59 -5.72 -5.69 6.41
CA ASN A 59 -4.32 -5.32 6.11
C ASN A 59 -4.06 -3.79 6.08
N ARG A 60 -5.00 -2.97 6.58
CA ARG A 60 -4.83 -1.54 6.78
C ARG A 60 -3.92 -1.21 7.97
N VAL A 61 -3.57 -2.19 8.81
CA VAL A 61 -2.57 -2.04 9.87
C VAL A 61 -1.19 -1.83 9.21
N GLY A 62 -0.83 -0.56 9.00
CA GLY A 62 0.47 -0.15 8.43
C GLY A 62 0.40 0.88 7.29
N ASN A 63 -0.76 1.06 6.64
CA ASN A 63 -0.91 1.93 5.46
C ASN A 63 -1.89 3.10 5.64
N VAL A 64 -2.26 3.43 6.88
CA VAL A 64 -3.25 4.48 7.19
C VAL A 64 -2.63 5.85 7.47
N GLY A 65 -1.30 5.95 7.53
CA GLY A 65 -0.57 7.21 7.68
C GLY A 65 0.18 7.60 6.40
N PRO A 66 0.59 8.88 6.27
CA PRO A 66 1.57 9.27 5.26
C PRO A 66 2.78 8.32 5.30
N ARG A 67 3.32 7.93 4.14
CA ARG A 67 4.55 7.13 4.08
C ARG A 67 5.59 7.82 4.97
N HIS A 68 6.06 7.14 6.03
CA HIS A 68 7.21 7.63 6.76
C HIS A 68 8.36 7.69 5.76
N THR A 69 8.85 8.90 5.49
CA THR A 69 10.02 9.09 4.66
C THR A 69 11.17 8.39 5.40
N VAL A 70 11.56 7.22 4.90
CA VAL A 70 12.68 6.48 5.48
C VAL A 70 13.91 7.38 5.44
N VAL A 71 14.65 7.42 6.54
CA VAL A 71 15.93 8.14 6.63
C VAL A 71 16.95 7.37 5.78
N THR A 72 16.96 7.66 4.48
CA THR A 72 17.94 7.11 3.55
C THR A 72 19.16 8.03 3.48
N PRO A 73 20.36 7.50 3.17
CA PRO A 73 21.55 8.33 2.95
C PRO A 73 21.33 9.45 1.92
N GLU A 74 20.52 9.20 0.90
CA GLU A 74 20.14 10.19 -0.12
C GLU A 74 19.35 11.36 0.48
N ASN A 75 18.38 11.08 1.36
CA ASN A 75 17.58 12.12 2.03
C ASN A 75 18.44 12.94 3.00
N VAL A 76 19.37 12.29 3.72
CA VAL A 76 20.33 12.96 4.61
C VAL A 76 21.25 13.89 3.81
N ALA A 77 21.78 13.43 2.68
CA ALA A 77 22.64 14.24 1.80
C ALA A 77 21.89 15.46 1.24
N LYS A 78 20.62 15.30 0.86
CA LYS A 78 19.78 16.40 0.37
C LYS A 78 19.51 17.45 1.46
N VAL A 79 19.15 17.03 2.67
CA VAL A 79 18.94 17.95 3.80
C VAL A 79 20.24 18.67 4.14
N SER A 80 21.37 17.96 4.18
CA SER A 80 22.69 18.57 4.40
C SER A 80 23.01 19.63 3.35
N ARG A 81 22.68 19.38 2.08
CA ARG A 81 22.88 20.35 0.99
C ARG A 81 22.04 21.60 1.18
N ILE A 82 20.77 21.48 1.59
CA ILE A 82 19.86 22.63 1.80
C ILE A 82 20.40 23.52 2.93
N VAL A 83 20.82 22.91 4.05
CA VAL A 83 21.39 23.61 5.20
C VAL A 83 22.69 24.33 4.83
N GLN A 84 23.56 23.68 4.04
CA GLN A 84 24.80 24.29 3.57
C GLN A 84 24.58 25.44 2.58
N GLN A 85 23.56 25.33 1.72
CA GLN A 85 23.25 26.36 0.72
C GLN A 85 22.66 27.63 1.34
N ASN A 86 21.89 27.50 2.43
CA ASN A 86 21.23 28.62 3.08
C ASN A 86 21.45 28.61 4.61
N PRO A 87 22.69 28.86 5.09
CA PRO A 87 23.04 28.72 6.50
C PRO A 87 22.32 29.70 7.45
N ARG A 88 21.68 30.74 6.89
CA ARG A 88 20.87 31.71 7.66
C ARG A 88 19.42 31.28 7.83
N ASN A 89 18.99 30.22 7.17
CA ASN A 89 17.64 29.70 7.34
C ASN A 89 17.53 28.94 8.65
N SER A 90 16.36 29.04 9.26
CA SER A 90 16.01 28.17 10.38
C SER A 90 15.84 26.74 9.89
N ILE A 91 16.25 25.77 10.72
CA ILE A 91 16.03 24.33 10.49
C ILE A 91 14.57 24.02 10.09
N ARG A 92 13.59 24.71 10.67
CA ARG A 92 12.17 24.56 10.30
C ARG A 92 11.91 24.90 8.83
N ARG A 93 12.46 26.01 8.32
CA ARG A 93 12.32 26.42 6.92
C ARG A 93 13.02 25.44 5.99
N ASP A 94 14.23 25.00 6.34
CA ASP A 94 14.97 24.02 5.54
C ASP A 94 14.28 22.67 5.51
N TRP A 95 13.68 22.24 6.62
CA TRP A 95 12.84 21.05 6.68
C TRP A 95 11.61 21.17 5.78
N PHE A 96 10.96 22.33 5.76
CA PHE A 96 9.85 22.60 4.84
C PHE A 96 10.27 22.56 3.37
N GLU A 97 11.44 23.13 3.03
CA GLU A 97 11.97 23.05 1.66
C GLU A 97 12.32 21.61 1.27
N ALA A 98 13.01 20.87 2.14
CA ALA A 98 13.32 19.46 1.92
C ALA A 98 12.05 18.60 1.73
N PHE A 99 10.99 18.88 2.50
CA PHE A 99 9.72 18.17 2.45
C PHE A 99 8.95 18.40 1.14
N LYS A 100 9.05 19.59 0.53
CA LYS A 100 8.42 19.89 -0.78
C LYS A 100 8.94 18.96 -1.89
N TYR A 101 10.24 18.65 -1.88
CA TYR A 101 10.84 17.75 -2.87
C TYR A 101 10.48 16.28 -2.63
N ALA A 102 10.34 15.85 -1.37
CA ALA A 102 9.96 14.48 -1.02
C ALA A 102 8.54 14.10 -1.49
N LYS A 103 7.62 15.08 -1.61
CA LYS A 103 6.26 14.87 -2.16
C LYS A 103 6.21 14.68 -3.69
N ASN A 104 7.25 15.05 -4.43
CA ASN A 104 7.23 15.07 -5.91
C ASN A 104 7.82 13.81 -6.57
N ILE A 105 8.32 12.84 -5.81
CA ILE A 105 8.90 11.59 -6.36
C ILE A 105 7.83 10.67 -7.00
N GLU A 106 6.55 10.89 -6.69
CA GLU A 106 5.42 10.12 -7.27
C GLU A 106 5.02 10.59 -8.69
N LYS A 107 5.66 11.63 -9.25
CA LYS A 107 5.37 12.14 -10.60
C LYS A 107 6.46 11.86 -11.64
N MET A 108 7.32 10.86 -11.42
CA MET A 108 8.16 10.36 -12.51
C MET A 108 7.30 9.47 -13.41
N PRO A 109 7.14 9.76 -14.72
CA PRO A 109 6.48 8.83 -15.62
C PRO A 109 7.32 7.55 -15.72
N THR A 110 6.72 6.43 -15.33
CA THR A 110 7.25 5.10 -15.58
C THR A 110 7.10 4.81 -17.08
N ASP A 111 7.94 5.42 -17.90
CA ASP A 111 8.04 5.10 -19.32
C ASP A 111 9.51 4.91 -19.68
N VAL A 112 10.06 3.80 -19.17
CA VAL A 112 11.23 3.17 -19.79
C VAL A 112 10.79 1.78 -20.20
N SER A 113 10.22 1.73 -21.40
CA SER A 113 10.09 0.51 -22.19
C SER A 113 11.45 -0.19 -22.24
N MET A 114 11.56 -1.32 -21.54
CA MET A 114 12.70 -2.21 -21.71
C MET A 114 12.51 -2.95 -23.04
N GLN A 115 12.98 -2.34 -24.12
CA GLN A 115 13.23 -3.07 -25.35
C GLN A 115 14.26 -4.15 -25.06
N ASN A 116 13.77 -5.38 -25.07
CA ASN A 116 14.49 -6.64 -24.99
C ASN A 116 15.66 -6.67 -26.01
N PRO A 117 16.94 -6.71 -25.60
CA PRO A 117 18.01 -6.97 -26.53
C PRO A 117 18.00 -8.45 -26.91
N LYS A 118 17.70 -8.67 -28.18
CA LYS A 118 17.59 -9.95 -28.87
C LYS A 118 18.83 -10.83 -28.69
N SER A 119 18.54 -12.13 -28.55
CA SER A 119 19.37 -13.33 -28.74
C SER A 119 20.85 -13.13 -29.14
N SER A 120 21.76 -13.63 -28.29
CA SER A 120 23.15 -13.84 -28.67
C SER A 120 23.25 -14.98 -29.69
N GLY A 121 23.85 -14.71 -30.85
CA GLY A 121 24.15 -15.75 -31.82
C GLY A 121 24.77 -15.17 -33.09
N HIS A 122 26.09 -14.95 -33.09
CA HIS A 122 26.88 -15.08 -34.31
C HIS A 122 28.36 -15.28 -34.02
N THR A 123 28.81 -16.51 -34.24
CA THR A 123 30.22 -16.89 -34.44
C THR A 123 30.57 -16.59 -35.89
N HIS A 124 31.67 -15.89 -36.15
CA HIS A 124 32.57 -16.11 -37.31
C HIS A 124 33.79 -15.19 -37.14
N LYS A 125 34.98 -15.79 -36.89
CA LYS A 125 36.27 -15.13 -37.14
C LYS A 125 36.98 -15.94 -38.21
N SER A 126 37.19 -15.30 -39.35
CA SER A 126 37.94 -15.81 -40.49
C SER A 126 39.35 -15.22 -40.52
N CYS A 127 40.23 -15.95 -41.20
CA CYS A 127 41.51 -15.59 -41.81
C CYS A 127 42.77 -15.58 -40.93
N ALA A 128 43.66 -16.54 -41.23
CA ALA A 128 45.08 -16.28 -41.47
C ALA A 128 45.66 -17.34 -42.44
N THR A 129 45.89 -16.93 -43.69
CA THR A 129 46.77 -17.63 -44.65
C THR A 129 48.21 -17.29 -44.30
N LYS A 130 49.10 -18.29 -44.22
CA LYS A 130 50.55 -18.07 -44.14
C LYS A 130 51.25 -19.01 -45.12
N VAL A 131 51.90 -18.35 -46.09
CA VAL A 131 53.02 -18.71 -47.00
C VAL A 131 53.23 -20.17 -47.33
#